data_AF-A0AA43AJK2-F1
#
_entry.id   AF-A0AA43AJK2-F1
#
_cell.length_a   1.000
_cell.length_b   1.000
_cell.length_c   1.000
_cell.angle_alpha   90.00
_cell.angle_beta   90.00
_cell.angle_gamma   90.00
#
_symmetry.space_group_name_H-M   'P 1'
#
loop_
_entity.id
_entity.type
_entity.pdbx_description
1 polymer ?
#
loop_
_entity_poly.entity_id
_entity_poly.type
_entity_poly.pdbx_seq_one_letter_code
_entity_poly.pdbx_strand_id
1 'polypeptide(L)'
;MMESQWLLSLGGGMLAGLSALILMLFNGRVAGISGILAGAMQYKTPWRVLFLLGLGLGAWLALTLGWATIPAFDALPGWPVVLLAGLLVGIGTRLGNGCTSGHGICGMGRLSTRSVVATLTFMGMGVATVFFTHHMF
;
A
#
# COMPACT_ATOMS: atom_id res chain seq x y z
N MET A 1 -11.26 21.76 14.31
CA MET A 1 -10.87 20.34 14.14
C MET A 1 -10.47 19.98 12.72
N MET A 2 -10.94 20.73 11.68
CA MET A 2 -10.63 20.39 10.29
C MET A 2 -9.26 20.91 9.79
N GLU A 3 -8.76 22.01 10.37
CA GLU A 3 -7.49 22.66 9.97
C GLU A 3 -6.22 21.85 10.29
N SER A 4 -6.26 20.89 11.21
CA SER A 4 -5.07 20.08 11.55
C SER A 4 -5.03 18.73 10.82
N GLN A 5 -6.17 18.18 10.38
CA GLN A 5 -6.17 16.85 9.76
C GLN A 5 -5.57 16.84 8.37
N TRP A 6 -5.76 17.91 7.57
CA TRP A 6 -5.12 17.98 6.24
C TRP A 6 -3.60 18.07 6.35
N LEU A 7 -3.07 18.73 7.39
CA LEU A 7 -1.63 18.75 7.70
C LEU A 7 -1.10 17.35 8.02
N LEU A 8 -1.85 16.55 8.79
CA LEU A 8 -1.48 15.17 9.10
C LEU A 8 -1.50 14.27 7.85
N SER A 9 -2.51 14.41 7.00
CA SER A 9 -2.58 13.66 5.73
C SER A 9 -1.45 14.05 4.77
N LEU A 10 -1.15 15.35 4.67
CA LEU A 10 -0.03 15.86 3.88
C LEU A 10 1.30 15.35 4.42
N GLY A 11 1.50 15.44 5.75
CA GLY A 11 2.70 14.94 6.43
C GLY A 11 2.91 13.44 6.24
N GLY A 12 1.85 12.64 6.36
CA GLY A 12 1.91 11.20 6.08
C GLY A 12 2.29 10.91 4.62
N GLY A 13 1.71 11.64 3.67
CA GLY A 13 2.07 11.55 2.24
C GLY A 13 3.53 11.92 1.98
N MET A 14 4.02 13.00 2.59
CA MET A 14 5.42 13.43 2.50
C MET A 14 6.37 12.38 3.07
N LEU A 15 6.05 11.78 4.23
CA LEU A 15 6.86 10.73 4.85
C LEU A 15 6.93 9.46 3.98
N ALA A 16 5.79 9.04 3.41
CA ALA A 16 5.75 7.90 2.50
C ALA A 16 6.55 8.17 1.21
N GLY A 17 6.44 9.37 0.64
CA GLY A 17 7.22 9.81 -0.51
C GLY A 17 8.72 9.87 -0.21
N LEU A 18 9.11 10.42 0.94
CA LEU A 18 10.50 10.47 1.40
C LEU A 18 11.08 9.05 1.56
N SER A 19 10.34 8.14 2.18
CA SER A 19 10.74 6.74 2.31
C SER A 19 10.97 6.07 0.95
N ALA A 20 10.08 6.31 -0.01
CA ALA A 20 10.23 5.80 -1.37
C ALA A 20 11.46 6.40 -2.11
N LEU A 21 11.72 7.70 -1.92
CA LEU A 21 12.90 8.37 -2.46
C LEU A 21 14.20 7.82 -1.88
N ILE A 22 14.26 7.61 -0.57
CA ILE A 22 15.42 7.01 0.11
C ILE A 22 15.70 5.63 -0.47
N LEU A 23 14.68 4.77 -0.60
CA LEU A 23 14.86 3.45 -1.21
C LEU A 23 15.37 3.55 -2.65
N MET A 24 14.87 4.51 -3.42
CA MET A 24 15.29 4.72 -4.80
C MET A 24 16.72 5.25 -4.90
N LEU A 25 17.15 6.13 -4.00
CA LEU A 25 18.51 6.68 -3.95
C LEU A 25 19.56 5.63 -3.55
N PHE A 26 19.30 4.85 -2.50
CA PHE A 26 20.28 3.90 -1.96
C PHE A 26 20.32 2.58 -2.74
N ASN A 27 19.16 2.07 -3.17
CA ASN A 27 19.09 0.76 -3.82
C ASN A 27 18.87 0.85 -5.34
N GLY A 28 18.54 2.02 -5.89
CA GLY A 28 18.18 2.16 -7.30
C GLY A 28 16.88 1.45 -7.67
N ARG A 29 16.01 1.14 -6.69
CA ARG A 29 14.78 0.35 -6.87
C ARG A 29 13.54 1.18 -6.55
N VAL A 30 12.44 0.82 -7.21
CA VAL A 30 11.12 1.42 -6.99
C VAL A 30 10.42 0.75 -5.79
N ALA A 31 9.76 1.55 -4.93
CA ALA A 31 9.04 1.06 -3.75
C ALA A 31 7.69 0.39 -4.09
N GLY A 32 7.75 -0.82 -4.64
CA GLY A 32 6.56 -1.68 -4.87
C GLY A 32 6.47 -2.80 -3.84
N ILE A 33 5.59 -2.70 -2.85
CA ILE A 33 5.50 -3.67 -1.74
C ILE A 33 5.28 -5.10 -2.26
N SER A 34 4.34 -5.32 -3.20
CA SER A 34 4.09 -6.65 -3.78
C SER A 34 5.33 -7.21 -4.49
N GLY A 35 6.09 -6.37 -5.18
CA GLY A 35 7.34 -6.77 -5.84
C GLY A 35 8.48 -7.03 -4.86
N ILE A 36 8.55 -6.27 -3.77
CA ILE A 36 9.51 -6.47 -2.67
C ILE A 36 9.21 -7.80 -1.97
N LEU A 37 7.95 -8.05 -1.64
CA LEU A 37 7.49 -9.29 -1.02
C LEU A 37 7.75 -10.52 -1.91
N ALA A 38 7.30 -10.48 -3.16
CA ALA A 38 7.53 -11.58 -4.10
C ALA A 38 9.02 -11.86 -4.30
N GLY A 39 9.83 -10.80 -4.42
CA GLY A 39 11.26 -10.97 -4.53
C GLY A 39 11.93 -11.46 -3.25
N ALA A 40 11.43 -11.10 -2.06
CA ALA A 40 11.94 -11.65 -0.79
C ALA A 40 11.66 -13.15 -0.65
N MET A 41 10.55 -13.63 -1.21
CA MET A 41 10.20 -15.05 -1.25
C MET A 41 11.06 -15.83 -2.25
N GLN A 42 11.37 -15.26 -3.42
CA GLN A 42 12.18 -15.91 -4.45
C GLN A 42 13.68 -15.83 -4.17
N TYR A 43 14.14 -14.65 -3.74
CA TYR A 43 15.54 -14.33 -3.49
C TYR A 43 15.63 -13.57 -2.17
N LYS A 44 16.16 -14.21 -1.12
CA LYS A 44 16.31 -13.63 0.22
C LYS A 44 17.40 -12.54 0.26
N THR A 45 17.25 -11.48 -0.52
CA THR A 45 18.15 -10.33 -0.49
C THR A 45 17.90 -9.54 0.79
N PRO A 46 18.94 -9.21 1.57
CA PRO A 46 18.81 -8.66 2.91
C PRO A 46 18.02 -7.35 2.94
N TRP A 47 18.18 -6.47 1.94
CA TRP A 47 17.46 -5.19 1.90
C TRP A 47 15.93 -5.34 1.79
N ARG A 48 15.43 -6.38 1.08
CA ARG A 48 13.98 -6.60 0.94
C ARG A 48 13.38 -7.03 2.26
N VAL A 49 14.07 -7.92 2.97
CA VAL A 49 13.66 -8.39 4.29
C VAL A 49 13.71 -7.25 5.30
N LEU A 50 14.80 -6.47 5.32
CA LEU A 50 14.92 -5.28 6.17
C LEU A 50 13.83 -4.25 5.90
N PHE A 51 13.47 -4.02 4.63
CA PHE A 51 12.38 -3.11 4.28
C PHE A 51 11.03 -3.61 4.82
N LEU A 52 10.71 -4.90 4.63
CA LEU A 52 9.46 -5.49 5.12
C LEU A 52 9.40 -5.53 6.66
N LEU A 53 10.51 -5.84 7.32
CA LEU A 53 10.63 -5.75 8.76
C LEU A 53 10.45 -4.31 9.25
N GLY A 54 11.09 -3.34 8.60
CA GLY A 54 10.92 -1.92 8.92
C GLY A 54 9.48 -1.44 8.77
N LEU A 55 8.78 -1.88 7.70
CA LEU A 55 7.36 -1.60 7.50
C LEU A 55 6.49 -2.16 8.62
N GLY A 56 6.73 -3.42 9.02
CA GLY A 56 6.01 -4.07 10.12
C GLY A 56 6.32 -3.47 11.50
N LEU A 57 7.60 -3.20 11.78
CA LEU A 57 8.04 -2.55 13.02
C LEU A 57 7.49 -1.14 13.15
N GLY A 58 7.41 -0.38 12.05
CA GLY A 58 6.81 0.94 12.02
C GLY A 58 5.33 0.90 12.43
N ALA A 59 4.56 -0.04 11.88
CA ALA A 59 3.16 -0.24 12.26
C ALA A 59 3.02 -0.65 13.74
N TRP A 60 3.86 -1.59 14.20
CA TRP A 60 3.88 -2.03 15.59
C TRP A 60 4.18 -0.88 16.57
N LEU A 61 5.22 -0.10 16.31
CA LEU A 61 5.59 1.06 17.12
C LEU A 61 4.46 2.10 17.17
N ALA A 62 3.85 2.40 16.03
CA ALA A 62 2.73 3.35 15.96
C ALA A 62 1.54 2.92 16.82
N LEU A 63 1.25 1.62 16.90
CA LEU A 63 0.21 1.08 17.78
C LEU A 63 0.61 1.17 19.26
N THR A 64 1.84 0.78 19.61
CA THR A 64 2.31 0.79 21.02
C THR A 64 2.46 2.18 21.62
N LEU A 65 2.81 3.18 20.81
CA LEU A 65 2.96 4.57 21.23
C LEU A 65 1.63 5.34 21.24
N GLY A 66 0.53 4.71 20.83
CA GLY A 66 -0.78 5.35 20.76
C GLY A 66 -0.95 6.36 19.62
N TRP A 67 -0.07 6.34 18.61
CA TRP A 67 -0.19 7.18 17.41
C TRP A 67 -1.25 6.66 16.43
N ALA A 68 -1.54 5.36 16.50
CA ALA A 68 -2.59 4.72 15.74
C ALA A 68 -3.42 3.80 16.65
N THR A 69 -4.72 3.78 16.42
CA THR A 69 -5.65 2.84 17.06
C THR A 69 -6.12 1.83 16.03
N ILE A 70 -6.30 0.58 16.44
CA ILE A 70 -6.96 -0.42 15.60
C ILE A 70 -8.43 0.00 15.52
N PRO A 71 -8.97 0.32 14.32
CA PRO A 71 -10.39 0.60 14.20
C PRO A 71 -11.18 -0.65 14.63
N ALA A 72 -12.19 -0.45 15.48
CA ALA A 72 -13.13 -1.51 15.80
C ALA A 72 -13.95 -1.81 14.53
N PHE A 73 -13.81 -3.02 13.99
CA PHE A 73 -14.61 -3.46 12.87
C PHE A 73 -15.82 -4.22 13.42
N ASP A 74 -17.01 -3.65 13.27
CA ASP A 74 -18.26 -4.24 13.80
C ASP A 74 -18.60 -5.60 13.16
N ALA A 75 -18.15 -5.82 11.93
CA ALA A 75 -18.25 -7.11 11.25
C ALA A 75 -17.03 -7.32 10.33
N LEU A 76 -16.10 -8.17 10.76
CA LEU A 76 -15.05 -8.65 9.85
C LEU A 76 -15.63 -9.72 8.93
N PRO A 77 -15.31 -9.68 7.62
CA PRO A 77 -15.70 -10.74 6.72
C PRO A 77 -15.02 -12.05 7.15
N GLY A 78 -15.72 -13.18 6.98
CA GLY A 78 -15.17 -14.49 7.31
C GLY A 78 -13.88 -14.78 6.57
N TRP A 79 -13.01 -15.61 7.16
CA TRP A 79 -11.72 -16.03 6.58
C TRP A 79 -11.75 -16.42 5.09
N PRO A 80 -12.78 -17.13 4.57
CA PRO A 80 -12.84 -17.46 3.15
C PRO A 80 -12.81 -16.22 2.23
N VAL A 81 -13.52 -15.16 2.62
CA VAL A 81 -13.57 -13.91 1.85
C VAL A 81 -12.22 -13.20 1.89
N VAL A 82 -11.57 -13.17 3.05
CA VAL A 82 -10.24 -12.56 3.22
C VAL A 82 -9.19 -13.28 2.37
N LEU A 83 -9.19 -14.62 2.38
CA LEU A 83 -8.27 -15.42 1.58
C LEU A 83 -8.51 -15.23 0.07
N LEU A 84 -9.78 -15.22 -0.36
CA LEU A 84 -10.12 -14.98 -1.76
C LEU A 84 -9.73 -13.57 -2.21
N ALA A 85 -10.01 -12.56 -1.39
CA ALA A 85 -9.60 -11.18 -1.66
C ALA A 85 -8.07 -11.04 -1.77
N GLY A 86 -7.33 -11.65 -0.85
CA GLY A 86 -5.87 -11.68 -0.88
C GLY A 86 -5.31 -12.34 -2.15
N LEU A 87 -5.91 -13.47 -2.57
CA LEU A 87 -5.53 -14.15 -3.81
C LEU A 87 -5.79 -13.28 -5.05
N LEU A 88 -6.99 -12.67 -5.13
CA LEU A 88 -7.36 -11.78 -6.24
C LEU A 88 -6.43 -10.57 -6.32
N VAL A 89 -6.10 -9.94 -5.19
CA VAL A 89 -5.14 -8.84 -5.13
C VAL A 89 -3.74 -9.31 -5.55
N GLY A 90 -3.30 -10.49 -5.10
CA GLY A 90 -2.03 -11.09 -5.49
C GLY A 90 -1.94 -11.30 -7.02
N ILE A 91 -2.96 -11.90 -7.63
CA ILE A 91 -3.04 -12.09 -9.08
C ILE A 91 -3.08 -10.74 -9.80
N GLY A 92 -3.92 -9.82 -9.35
CA GLY A 92 -4.09 -8.49 -9.94
C GLY A 92 -2.80 -7.67 -9.93
N THR A 93 -2.06 -7.65 -8.82
CA THR A 93 -0.77 -6.93 -8.74
C THR A 93 0.29 -7.53 -9.65
N ARG A 94 0.24 -8.85 -9.91
CA ARG A 94 1.15 -9.50 -10.85
C ARG A 94 0.79 -9.18 -12.30
N LEU A 95 -0.49 -9.20 -12.65
CA LEU A 95 -0.98 -8.81 -13.98
C LEU A 95 -0.69 -7.32 -14.28
N GLY A 96 -0.86 -6.45 -13.28
CA GLY A 96 -0.54 -5.03 -13.36
C GLY A 96 0.96 -4.72 -13.42
N ASN A 97 1.83 -5.71 -13.21
CA ASN A 97 3.28 -5.55 -13.05
C ASN A 97 3.65 -4.53 -11.94
N GLY A 98 2.85 -4.51 -10.87
CA GLY A 98 3.01 -3.57 -9.77
C GLY A 98 1.78 -3.50 -8.87
N CYS A 99 1.92 -2.79 -7.76
CA CYS A 99 0.85 -2.52 -6.82
C CYS A 99 0.59 -1.01 -6.70
N THR A 100 -0.40 -0.64 -5.89
CA THR A 100 -0.75 0.77 -5.61
C THR A 100 0.42 1.56 -5.02
N SER A 101 1.28 0.97 -4.18
CA SER A 101 2.47 1.69 -3.68
C SER A 101 3.45 2.01 -4.80
N GLY A 102 3.67 1.09 -5.73
CA GLY A 102 4.63 1.26 -6.83
C GLY A 102 4.11 2.20 -7.93
N HIS A 103 2.87 1.99 -8.39
CA HIS A 103 2.25 2.85 -9.40
C HIS A 103 1.79 4.19 -8.83
N GLY A 104 1.25 4.20 -7.62
CA GLY A 104 0.74 5.40 -6.97
C GLY A 104 1.85 6.31 -6.48
N ILE A 105 2.70 5.84 -5.57
CA ILE A 105 3.71 6.70 -4.94
C ILE A 105 4.84 7.00 -5.94
N CYS A 106 5.54 5.98 -6.41
CA CYS A 106 6.71 6.18 -7.27
C CYS A 106 6.34 6.45 -8.74
N GLY A 107 5.32 5.76 -9.26
CA GLY A 107 4.94 5.82 -10.68
C GLY A 107 4.31 7.15 -11.08
N MET A 108 3.39 7.69 -10.26
CA MET A 108 2.83 9.03 -10.49
C MET A 108 3.86 10.12 -10.24
N GLY A 109 4.73 9.96 -9.24
CA GLY A 109 5.84 10.90 -8.99
C GLY A 109 6.85 10.99 -10.15
N ARG A 110 6.92 9.94 -11.00
CA ARG A 110 7.73 9.92 -12.24
C ARG A 110 6.94 10.31 -13.50
N LEU A 111 5.71 10.82 -13.35
CA LEU A 111 4.83 11.24 -14.45
C LEU A 111 4.59 10.14 -15.50
N SER A 112 4.56 8.87 -15.09
CA SER A 112 4.31 7.75 -16.00
C SER A 112 2.82 7.62 -16.31
N THR A 113 2.44 7.80 -17.58
CA THR A 113 1.06 7.61 -18.07
C THR A 113 0.51 6.23 -17.72
N ARG A 114 1.30 5.18 -17.91
CA ARG A 114 0.94 3.81 -17.50
C ARG A 114 0.58 3.72 -16.03
N SER A 115 1.34 4.40 -15.16
CA SER A 115 1.11 4.35 -13.72
C SER A 115 -0.10 5.17 -13.29
N VAL A 116 -0.37 6.29 -13.97
CA VAL A 116 -1.60 7.07 -13.76
C VAL A 116 -2.82 6.21 -14.11
N VAL A 117 -2.83 5.57 -15.28
CA VAL A 117 -3.93 4.69 -15.70
C VAL A 117 -4.11 3.54 -14.70
N ALA A 118 -3.02 2.87 -14.31
CA ALA A 118 -3.08 1.77 -13.33
C ALA A 118 -3.68 2.24 -11.98
N THR A 119 -3.20 3.37 -11.44
CA THR A 119 -3.71 3.92 -10.18
C THR A 119 -5.19 4.29 -10.28
N LEU A 120 -5.62 4.92 -11.37
CA LEU A 120 -7.04 5.24 -11.58
C LEU A 120 -7.90 3.98 -11.65
N THR A 121 -7.43 2.93 -12.32
CA THR A 121 -8.17 1.65 -12.37
C THR A 121 -8.28 0.98 -11.01
N PHE A 122 -7.20 0.98 -10.21
CA PHE A 122 -7.24 0.42 -8.85
C PHE A 122 -8.19 1.18 -7.94
N MET A 123 -8.12 2.51 -7.95
CA MET A 123 -9.01 3.35 -7.13
C MET A 123 -10.46 3.26 -7.60
N GLY A 124 -10.69 3.30 -8.92
CA GLY A 124 -12.03 3.16 -9.50
C GLY A 124 -12.69 1.84 -9.12
N MET A 125 -11.95 0.72 -9.20
CA MET A 125 -12.47 -0.59 -8.78
C MET A 125 -12.71 -0.66 -7.26
N GLY A 126 -11.85 -0.04 -6.45
CA GLY A 126 -12.05 0.05 -5.01
C GLY A 126 -13.33 0.82 -4.65
N VAL A 127 -13.55 1.98 -5.27
CA VAL A 127 -14.77 2.78 -5.11
C VAL A 127 -16.00 1.99 -5.55
N ALA A 128 -15.95 1.35 -6.72
CA ALA A 128 -17.05 0.52 -7.21
C ALA A 128 -17.37 -0.63 -6.24
N THR A 129 -16.34 -1.34 -5.74
CA THR A 129 -16.53 -2.46 -4.81
C THR A 129 -17.25 -1.98 -3.55
N VAL A 130 -16.80 -0.89 -2.93
CA VAL A 130 -17.44 -0.33 -1.72
C VAL A 130 -18.86 0.13 -2.01
N PHE A 131 -19.10 0.77 -3.16
CA PHE A 131 -20.44 1.20 -3.56
C PHE A 131 -21.40 0.01 -3.64
N PHE A 132 -21.00 -1.06 -4.33
CA PHE A 132 -21.86 -2.25 -4.44
C PHE A 132 -22.05 -2.93 -3.08
N THR A 133 -21.00 -3.16 -2.30
CA THR A 133 -21.09 -3.97 -1.07
C THR A 133 -21.72 -3.25 0.12
N HIS A 134 -21.75 -1.91 0.13
CA HIS A 134 -22.28 -1.15 1.28
C HIS A 134 -23.52 -0.30 0.95
N HIS A 135 -23.83 -0.05 -0.32
CA HIS A 135 -24.98 0.80 -0.69
C HIS A 135 -26.04 0.04 -1.50
N MET A 136 -25.68 -1.06 -2.18
CA MET A 136 -26.63 -1.83 -3.00
C MET A 136 -27.04 -3.17 -2.36
N PHE A 137 -26.20 -3.73 -1.50
CA PHE A 137 -26.45 -4.96 -0.74
C PHE A 137 -26.31 -4.66 0.76
#